data_AF-A0A1V4IPW3-F1
#
_entry.id   AF-A0A1V4IPW3-F1
#
_cell.length_a   1.000
_cell.length_b   1.000
_cell.length_c   1.000
_cell.angle_alpha   90.00
_cell.angle_beta   90.00
_cell.angle_gamma   90.00
#
_symmetry.space_group_name_H-M   'P 1'
#
loop_
_entity.id
_entity.type
_entity.pdbx_description
1 polymer ?
#
loop_
_entity_poly.entity_id
_entity_poly.type
_entity_poly.pdbx_seq_one_letter_code
_entity_poly.pdbx_strand_id
1 'polypeptide(L)'
;MNTLKDLRKNRNLSIELLSNILNIPSKFIEAIESNDYPKAICYTIKLSKYFDVSIDSLLEAENSFSNYEIKVLNLFRKLSINDKLKIEGMIEYKLSENKAEGKQLKKITLYRLDVTKYKILIINQLDFV
;
A
#
# COMPACT_ATOMS: atom_id res chain seq x y z
N MET A 1 -2.30 16.41 -1.78
CA MET A 1 -1.75 16.09 -3.11
C MET A 1 -2.29 14.71 -3.43
N ASN A 2 -2.89 14.44 -4.60
CA ASN A 2 -3.50 13.13 -4.88
C ASN A 2 -2.78 12.50 -6.08
N THR A 3 -2.12 11.38 -5.83
CA THR A 3 -1.23 10.71 -6.77
C THR A 3 -1.95 10.28 -8.06
N LEU A 4 -3.21 9.81 -7.97
CA LEU A 4 -4.00 9.46 -9.15
C LEU A 4 -4.32 10.68 -10.02
N LYS A 5 -4.75 11.77 -9.36
CA LYS A 5 -5.12 13.01 -10.05
C LYS A 5 -3.94 13.58 -10.82
N ASP A 6 -2.74 13.51 -10.25
CA ASP A 6 -1.51 13.98 -10.88
C ASP A 6 -1.12 13.08 -12.06
N LEU A 7 -1.17 11.76 -11.91
CA LEU A 7 -0.93 10.80 -12.99
C LEU A 7 -1.87 11.01 -14.18
N ARG A 8 -3.16 11.24 -13.92
CA ARG A 8 -4.16 11.49 -14.97
C ARG A 8 -3.87 12.79 -15.71
N LYS A 9 -3.60 13.88 -14.97
CA LYS A 9 -3.31 15.19 -15.54
C LYS A 9 -2.01 15.18 -16.35
N ASN A 10 -0.96 14.49 -15.88
CA ASN A 10 0.30 14.38 -16.60
C ASN A 10 0.18 13.66 -17.96
N ARG A 11 -0.83 12.80 -18.11
CA ARG A 11 -1.16 12.15 -19.39
C ARG A 11 -2.25 12.89 -20.19
N ASN A 12 -2.63 14.11 -19.78
CA ASN A 12 -3.69 14.92 -20.39
C ASN A 12 -5.04 14.19 -20.53
N LEU A 13 -5.38 13.33 -19.57
CA LEU A 13 -6.61 12.55 -19.61
C LEU A 13 -7.73 13.27 -18.85
N SER A 14 -8.93 13.35 -19.44
CA SER A 14 -10.14 13.70 -18.69
C SER A 14 -10.62 12.50 -17.87
N ILE A 15 -11.44 12.75 -16.84
CA ILE A 15 -12.04 11.67 -16.03
C ILE A 15 -12.91 10.77 -16.92
N GLU A 16 -13.69 11.37 -17.82
CA GLU A 16 -14.54 10.65 -18.79
C GLU A 16 -13.72 9.78 -19.75
N LEU A 17 -12.60 10.31 -20.25
CA LEU A 17 -11.72 9.57 -21.15
C LEU A 17 -11.10 8.38 -20.43
N LEU A 18 -10.62 8.58 -19.20
CA LEU A 18 -10.05 7.51 -18.37
C LEU A 18 -11.11 6.46 -17.99
N SER A 19 -12.32 6.91 -17.66
CA SER A 19 -13.51 6.10 -17.39
C SER A 19 -13.81 5.16 -18.56
N ASN A 20 -13.83 5.70 -19.78
CA ASN A 20 -14.05 4.93 -21.00
C ASN A 20 -12.92 3.93 -21.28
N ILE A 21 -11.65 4.34 -21.12
CA ILE A 21 -10.49 3.47 -21.35
C ILE A 21 -10.50 2.25 -20.41
N LEU A 22 -10.82 2.47 -19.13
CA LEU A 22 -10.73 1.44 -18.11
C LEU A 22 -12.05 0.70 -17.83
N ASN A 23 -13.13 1.17 -18.44
CA ASN A 23 -14.50 0.76 -18.16
C ASN A 23 -14.76 0.82 -16.64
N ILE A 24 -14.56 2.01 -16.08
CA ILE A 24 -14.75 2.34 -14.66
C ILE A 24 -15.68 3.55 -14.59
N PRO A 25 -16.82 3.49 -13.90
CA PRO A 25 -17.72 4.64 -13.83
C PRO A 25 -17.00 5.86 -13.25
N SER A 26 -17.16 7.03 -13.89
CA SER A 26 -16.45 8.28 -13.56
C SER A 26 -16.52 8.64 -12.07
N LYS A 27 -17.67 8.39 -11.43
CA LYS A 27 -17.90 8.59 -10.00
C LYS A 27 -16.89 7.85 -9.10
N PHE A 28 -16.40 6.70 -9.52
CA PHE A 28 -15.38 5.96 -8.76
C PHE A 28 -13.99 6.56 -8.94
N ILE A 29 -13.66 7.05 -10.14
CA ILE A 29 -12.41 7.77 -10.37
C ILE A 29 -12.40 9.05 -9.52
N GLU A 30 -13.50 9.80 -9.51
CA GLU A 30 -13.67 10.98 -8.65
C GLU A 30 -13.56 10.65 -7.16
N ALA A 31 -14.16 9.55 -6.71
CA ALA A 31 -14.08 9.11 -5.32
C ALA A 31 -12.63 8.79 -4.92
N ILE A 32 -11.86 8.13 -5.79
CA ILE A 32 -10.44 7.85 -5.55
C ILE A 32 -9.60 9.14 -5.58
N GLU A 33 -9.87 10.06 -6.51
CA GLU A 33 -9.20 11.37 -6.57
C GLU A 33 -9.53 12.26 -5.35
N SER A 34 -10.63 11.96 -4.66
CA SER A 34 -11.12 12.68 -3.47
C SER A 34 -10.85 11.93 -2.17
N ASN A 35 -10.12 10.80 -2.21
CA ASN A 35 -9.79 9.95 -1.07
C ASN A 35 -11.02 9.32 -0.35
N ASP A 36 -12.17 9.20 -1.02
CA ASP A 36 -13.35 8.42 -0.56
C ASP A 36 -13.21 6.95 -1.00
N TYR A 37 -12.26 6.26 -0.37
CA TYR A 37 -11.79 4.92 -0.74
C TYR A 37 -12.72 3.72 -0.47
N PRO A 38 -13.65 3.69 0.51
CA PRO A 38 -14.34 2.45 0.87
C PRO A 38 -15.24 1.87 -0.24
N LYS A 39 -15.49 2.63 -1.32
CA LYS A 39 -16.33 2.21 -2.45
C LYS A 39 -15.56 1.73 -3.67
N ALA A 40 -14.23 1.89 -3.75
CA ALA A 40 -13.52 1.83 -5.03
C ALA A 40 -12.34 0.85 -5.12
N ILE A 41 -12.11 0.01 -4.09
CA ILE A 41 -10.92 -0.87 -4.00
C ILE A 41 -10.71 -1.76 -5.25
N CYS A 42 -11.80 -2.26 -5.87
CA CYS A 42 -11.75 -3.12 -7.04
C CYS A 42 -11.28 -2.37 -8.31
N TYR A 43 -11.51 -1.06 -8.37
CA TYR A 43 -11.10 -0.20 -9.48
C TYR A 43 -9.65 0.29 -9.31
N THR A 44 -9.17 0.39 -8.07
CA THR A 44 -7.79 0.75 -7.76
C THR A 44 -6.77 -0.20 -8.41
N ILE A 45 -7.06 -1.50 -8.49
CA ILE A 45 -6.19 -2.49 -9.16
C ILE A 45 -6.08 -2.22 -10.66
N LYS A 46 -7.18 -1.84 -11.31
CA LYS A 46 -7.17 -1.51 -12.75
C LYS A 46 -6.35 -0.24 -13.01
N LEU A 47 -6.51 0.76 -12.15
CA LEU A 47 -5.76 2.01 -12.22
C LEU A 47 -4.27 1.79 -11.98
N SER A 48 -3.91 0.98 -10.97
CA SER A 48 -2.51 0.67 -10.66
C SER A 48 -1.80 0.00 -11.83
N LYS A 49 -2.47 -0.94 -12.51
CA LYS A 49 -1.96 -1.59 -13.73
C LYS A 49 -1.82 -0.62 -14.91
N TYR A 50 -2.79 0.27 -15.12
CA TYR A 50 -2.77 1.21 -16.25
C TYR A 50 -1.68 2.30 -16.12
N PHE A 51 -1.45 2.75 -14.89
CA PHE A 51 -0.44 3.76 -14.60
C PHE A 51 0.93 3.17 -14.26
N ASP A 52 1.04 1.83 -14.17
CA ASP A 52 2.25 1.10 -13.77
C ASP A 52 2.80 1.57 -12.42
N VAL A 53 1.91 1.68 -11.44
CA VAL A 53 2.22 2.10 -10.07
C VAL A 53 1.68 1.08 -9.07
N SER A 54 2.23 1.06 -7.86
CA SER A 54 1.68 0.22 -6.79
C SER A 54 0.33 0.76 -6.31
N ILE A 55 -0.53 -0.14 -5.83
CA ILE A 55 -1.81 0.22 -5.21
C ILE A 55 -1.58 1.14 -4.02
N ASP A 56 -0.55 0.87 -3.22
CA ASP A 56 -0.17 1.70 -2.06
C ASP A 56 0.16 3.13 -2.47
N SER A 57 0.88 3.30 -3.59
CA SER A 57 1.19 4.63 -4.14
C SER A 57 -0.07 5.37 -4.59
N LEU A 58 -1.07 4.64 -5.09
CA LEU A 58 -2.29 5.24 -5.64
C LEU A 58 -3.29 5.63 -4.54
N LEU A 59 -3.32 4.86 -3.45
CA LEU A 59 -4.20 5.09 -2.31
C LEU A 59 -3.64 6.08 -1.29
N GLU A 60 -2.39 6.50 -1.46
CA GLU A 60 -1.68 7.31 -0.46
C GLU A 60 -1.87 6.73 0.95
N ALA A 61 -2.02 5.41 1.04
CA ALA A 61 -2.01 4.71 2.29
C ALA A 61 -0.63 5.03 2.84
N GLU A 62 -0.58 5.91 3.85
CA GLU A 62 0.63 6.35 4.49
C GLU A 62 1.30 5.13 5.15
N ASN A 63 1.95 4.31 4.35
CA ASN A 63 3.12 3.60 4.78
C ASN A 63 4.19 4.68 4.85
N SER A 64 4.07 5.51 5.89
CA SER A 64 5.07 6.49 6.31
C SER A 64 6.28 5.70 6.76
N PHE A 65 7.03 5.19 5.78
CA PHE A 65 8.35 4.66 6.01
C PHE A 65 9.20 5.86 6.42
N SER A 66 9.86 5.75 7.57
CA SER A 66 10.90 6.68 7.97
C SER A 66 11.97 6.77 6.87
N ASN A 67 12.70 7.90 6.83
CA ASN A 67 13.84 8.07 5.91
C ASN A 67 14.86 6.92 6.03
N TYR A 68 14.97 6.33 7.23
CA TYR A 68 15.80 5.16 7.47
C TYR A 68 15.25 3.92 6.74
N GLU A 69 13.96 3.61 6.88
CA GLU A 69 13.32 2.48 6.19
C GLU A 69 13.39 2.62 4.67
N ILE A 70 13.16 3.82 4.14
CA ILE A 70 13.32 4.11 2.70
C ILE A 70 14.74 3.83 2.24
N LYS A 71 15.75 4.28 3.00
CA LYS A 71 17.16 4.03 2.70
C LYS A 71 17.48 2.53 2.70
N VAL A 72 17.00 1.79 3.71
CA VAL A 72 17.22 0.34 3.81
C VAL A 72 16.57 -0.39 2.63
N LEU A 73 15.31 -0.07 2.29
CA LEU A 73 14.60 -0.67 1.15
C LEU A 73 15.32 -0.43 -0.17
N ASN A 74 15.81 0.80 -0.40
CA ASN A 74 16.53 1.14 -1.63
C ASN A 74 17.87 0.41 -1.75
N LEU A 75 18.57 0.16 -0.64
CA LEU A 75 19.77 -0.67 -0.62
C LEU A 75 19.41 -2.14 -0.87
N PHE A 76 18.41 -2.66 -0.17
CA PHE A 76 17.97 -4.05 -0.28
C PHE A 76 17.56 -4.43 -1.70
N ARG A 77 16.85 -3.55 -2.41
CA ARG A 77 16.44 -3.78 -3.81
C ARG A 77 17.61 -4.04 -4.77
N LYS A 78 18.77 -3.43 -4.52
CA LYS A 78 19.97 -3.54 -5.37
C LYS A 78 20.75 -4.86 -5.18
N LEU A 79 20.41 -5.65 -4.17
CA LEU A 79 21.15 -6.87 -3.83
C LEU A 79 20.75 -8.08 -4.67
N SER A 80 21.68 -9.03 -4.79
CA SER A 80 21.44 -10.35 -5.34
C SER A 80 20.43 -11.13 -4.49
N ILE A 81 19.80 -12.15 -5.07
CA ILE A 81 18.87 -13.02 -4.34
C ILE A 81 19.55 -13.69 -3.14
N ASN A 82 20.80 -14.12 -3.30
CA ASN A 82 21.58 -14.80 -2.25
C ASN A 82 21.88 -13.86 -1.08
N ASP A 83 22.18 -12.58 -1.35
CA ASP A 83 22.46 -11.61 -0.29
C ASP A 83 21.17 -11.15 0.41
N LYS A 84 20.05 -11.10 -0.32
CA LYS A 84 18.72 -10.86 0.28
C LYS A 84 18.37 -11.97 1.29
N LEU A 85 18.60 -13.24 0.95
CA LEU A 85 18.35 -14.38 1.84
C LEU A 85 19.22 -14.35 3.11
N LYS A 86 20.48 -13.92 3.00
CA LYS A 86 21.35 -13.74 4.18
C LYS A 86 20.81 -12.66 5.12
N ILE A 87 20.38 -11.52 4.56
CA ILE A 87 19.80 -10.43 5.34
C ILE A 87 18.50 -10.87 6.00
N GLU A 88 17.64 -11.60 5.28
CA GLU A 88 16.41 -12.18 5.82
C GLU A 88 16.70 -13.06 7.04
N GLY A 89 17.64 -14.01 6.93
CA GLY A 89 18.04 -14.86 8.06
C GLY A 89 18.61 -14.07 9.25
N MET A 90 19.38 -13.00 8.99
CA MET A 90 19.88 -12.12 10.06
C MET A 90 18.75 -11.37 10.78
N ILE A 91 17.76 -10.89 10.04
CA ILE A 91 16.58 -10.22 10.60
C ILE A 91 15.77 -11.20 11.45
N GLU A 92 15.51 -12.41 10.94
CA GLU A 92 14.80 -13.45 11.68
C GLU A 92 15.52 -13.81 12.98
N TYR A 93 16.84 -13.99 12.93
CA TYR A 93 17.65 -14.24 14.12
C TYR A 93 17.51 -13.13 15.15
N LYS A 94 17.68 -11.86 14.76
CA LYS A 94 17.55 -10.71 15.67
C LYS A 94 16.14 -10.56 16.26
N LEU A 95 15.11 -10.88 15.47
CA LEU A 95 13.72 -10.89 15.96
C LEU A 95 13.49 -12.02 16.97
N SER A 96 14.15 -13.17 16.80
CA SER A 96 14.08 -14.28 17.75
C SER A 96 14.80 -13.97 19.07
N GLU A 97 15.96 -13.31 19.02
CA GLU A 97 16.68 -12.82 20.22
C GLU A 97 15.82 -11.84 21.02
N ASN A 98 15.20 -10.86 20.36
CA ASN A 98 14.33 -9.89 21.04
C ASN A 98 13.12 -10.54 21.74
N LYS A 99 12.57 -11.62 21.17
CA LYS A 99 11.49 -12.40 21.79
C LYS A 99 11.98 -13.19 22.99
N ALA A 100 13.17 -13.80 22.91
CA ALA A 100 13.80 -14.53 24.00
C ALA A 100 14.19 -13.61 25.17
N GLU A 101 14.54 -12.35 24.88
CA GLU A 101 14.87 -11.31 25.88
C GLU A 101 13.64 -10.60 26.48
N GLY A 102 12.42 -11.00 26.13
CA GLY A 102 11.19 -10.41 26.69
C GLY A 102 10.92 -8.96 26.25
N LYS A 103 11.62 -8.44 25.23
CA LYS A 103 11.38 -7.10 24.68
C LYS A 103 10.12 -7.11 23.81
N GLN A 104 9.00 -6.64 24.36
CA GLN A 104 7.73 -6.52 23.63
C GLN A 104 7.84 -5.43 22.55
N LEU A 105 7.93 -5.83 21.29
CA LEU A 105 7.74 -4.92 20.16
C LEU A 105 6.26 -4.54 20.07
N LYS A 106 5.97 -3.24 19.86
CA LYS A 106 4.61 -2.78 19.52
C LYS A 106 4.10 -3.62 18.35
N LYS A 107 2.96 -4.27 18.56
CA LYS A 107 2.33 -5.17 17.60
C LYS A 107 1.98 -4.39 16.33
N ILE A 108 2.79 -4.54 15.28
CA ILE A 108 2.41 -4.09 13.93
C ILE A 108 1.44 -5.14 13.39
N THR A 109 0.17 -4.79 13.32
CA THR A 109 -0.85 -5.64 12.71
C THR A 109 -0.69 -5.58 11.19
N LEU A 110 -0.06 -6.61 10.61
CA LEU A 110 -0.04 -6.85 9.17
C LEU A 110 -1.36 -7.50 8.76
N TYR A 111 -2.22 -6.74 8.09
CA TYR A 111 -3.45 -7.28 7.51
C TYR A 111 -3.10 -8.09 6.24
N ARG A 112 -3.30 -9.42 6.29
CA ARG A 112 -3.37 -10.24 5.08
C ARG A 112 -4.72 -10.00 4.41
N LEU A 113 -4.71 -9.41 3.22
CA LEU A 113 -5.86 -9.41 2.32
C LEU A 113 -6.07 -10.84 1.80
N ASP A 114 -7.05 -11.54 2.36
CA ASP A 114 -7.52 -12.81 1.80
C ASP A 114 -8.49 -12.50 0.65
N VAL A 115 -7.99 -12.60 -0.58
CA VAL A 115 -8.65 -12.09 -1.80
C VAL A 115 -9.88 -12.92 -2.22
N THR A 116 -10.28 -13.93 -1.44
CA THR A 116 -11.36 -14.86 -1.81
C THR A 116 -12.71 -14.60 -1.15
N LYS A 117 -12.80 -13.77 -0.11
CA LYS A 117 -14.09 -13.44 0.53
C LYS A 117 -14.12 -11.98 0.98
N TYR A 118 -14.76 -11.12 0.19
CA TYR A 118 -15.15 -9.79 0.62
C TYR A 118 -16.17 -9.88 1.76
N LYS A 119 -15.68 -9.81 3.01
CA LYS A 119 -16.49 -9.46 4.18
C LYS A 119 -15.65 -8.56 5.09
N ILE A 120 -15.78 -7.25 4.88
CA ILE A 120 -15.15 -6.24 5.72
C ILE A 120 -15.92 -6.20 7.04
N LEU A 121 -15.28 -6.58 8.15
CA LEU A 121 -15.77 -6.26 9.49
C LEU A 121 -15.18 -4.91 9.89
N ILE A 122 -16.03 -3.88 9.98
CA ILE A 122 -15.67 -2.60 10.59
C ILE A 122 -15.78 -2.79 12.10
N ILE A 123 -14.68 -2.61 12.83
CA ILE A 123 -14.70 -2.47 14.29
C ILE A 123 -13.95 -1.19 14.64
N ASN A 124 -14.68 -0.25 15.25
CA ASN A 124 -14.15 0.96 15.87
C ASN A 124 -13.17 0.60 17.00
N GLN A 125 -12.09 1.37 17.16
CA GLN A 125 -11.37 1.40 18.44
C GLN A 125 -11.70 2.69 19.20
N LEU A 126 -12.21 2.46 20.40
CA LEU A 126 -12.47 3.39 21.50
C LEU A 126 -11.19 3.59 22.34
N ASP A 127 -11.09 4.81 22.86
CA ASP A 127 -10.67 5.28 24.19
C ASP A 127 -9.38 4.82 24.88
N PHE A 128 -8.68 5.84 25.39
CA PHE A 128 -7.51 5.80 26.24
C PHE A 128 -7.90 5.73 27.73
N VAL A 129 -7.15 4.94 28.52
CA VAL A 129 -6.84 5.21 29.93
C VAL A 129 -5.34 5.22 30.07
#